data_AF-A0A931XGR1-F1
#
_entry.id   AF-A0A931XGR1-F1
#
_cell.length_a   1.000
_cell.length_b   1.000
_cell.length_c   1.000
_cell.angle_alpha   90.00
_cell.angle_beta   90.00
_cell.angle_gamma   90.00
#
_symmetry.space_group_name_H-M   'P 1'
#
loop_
_entity.id
_entity.type
_entity.pdbx_description
1 polymer ?
#
loop_
_entity_poly.entity_id
_entity_poly.type
_entity_poly.pdbx_seq_one_letter_code
_entity_poly.pdbx_strand_id
1 'polypeptide(L)'
;MALLQVVVAQHCPFCRDAEELARRARTWFPDLNIEILDLEADGAVKPDAVAAVPTFLLDGRVLALGNPRAEDLRRRLARRLAARCRGGGAHATYDPRDRS
;
A
#
# COMPACT_ATOMS: atom_id res chain seq x y z
N MET A 1 -7.29 -11.53 -5.72
CA MET A 1 -6.28 -10.61 -6.27
C MET A 1 -5.70 -9.75 -5.15
N ALA A 2 -4.46 -9.28 -5.28
CA ALA A 2 -3.88 -8.35 -4.30
C ALA A 2 -4.26 -6.91 -4.64
N LEU A 3 -4.44 -6.07 -3.62
CA LEU A 3 -4.81 -4.66 -3.78
C LEU A 3 -3.71 -3.74 -3.25
N LEU A 4 -3.14 -2.89 -4.10
CA LEU A 4 -2.25 -1.81 -3.71
C LEU A 4 -3.05 -0.51 -3.61
N GLN A 5 -3.15 0.05 -2.40
CA GLN A 5 -3.76 1.34 -2.17
C GLN A 5 -2.68 2.39 -1.95
N VAL A 6 -2.75 3.52 -2.63
CA VAL A 6 -1.83 4.63 -2.47
C VAL A 6 -2.59 5.79 -1.85
N VAL A 7 -2.28 6.05 -0.59
CA VAL A 7 -2.94 7.07 0.21
C VAL A 7 -2.26 8.40 -0.02
N VAL A 8 -3.02 9.38 -0.49
CA VAL A 8 -2.57 10.72 -0.88
C VAL A 8 -3.45 11.78 -0.23
N ALA A 9 -3.06 13.04 -0.39
CA ALA A 9 -3.85 14.21 -0.01
C ALA A 9 -3.69 15.27 -1.11
N GLN A 10 -4.72 16.06 -1.38
CA GLN A 10 -4.74 17.10 -2.42
C GLN A 10 -3.59 18.12 -2.27
N HIS A 11 -3.18 18.44 -1.04
CA HIS A 11 -2.11 19.43 -0.79
C HIS A 11 -0.70 18.84 -0.67
N CYS A 12 -0.47 17.64 -1.20
CA CYS A 12 0.80 16.94 -1.09
C CYS A 12 1.64 17.07 -2.38
N PRO A 13 2.71 17.89 -2.39
CA PRO A 13 3.51 18.12 -3.59
C PRO A 13 4.21 16.86 -4.12
N PHE A 14 4.49 15.89 -3.24
CA PHE A 14 5.14 14.63 -3.57
C PHE A 14 4.16 13.50 -3.92
N CYS A 15 2.85 13.75 -3.84
CA CYS A 15 1.85 12.71 -4.07
C CYS A 15 1.68 12.40 -5.56
N ARG A 16 1.91 13.38 -6.45
CA ARG A 16 1.94 13.15 -7.90
C ARG A 16 2.96 12.08 -8.30
N ASP A 17 4.17 12.13 -7.75
CA ASP A 17 5.19 11.11 -7.97
C ASP A 17 4.74 9.73 -7.47
N ALA A 18 4.05 9.69 -6.33
CA ALA A 18 3.53 8.46 -5.76
C ALA A 18 2.42 7.84 -6.64
N GLU A 19 1.54 8.66 -7.24
CA GLU A 19 0.54 8.18 -8.20
C GLU A 19 1.19 7.64 -9.48
N GLU A 20 2.19 8.33 -10.02
CA GLU A 20 2.94 7.84 -11.18
C GLU A 20 3.63 6.51 -10.87
N LEU A 21 4.17 6.39 -9.66
CA LEU A 21 4.76 5.16 -9.19
C LEU A 21 3.73 4.03 -9.07
N ALA A 22 2.52 4.33 -8.62
CA ALA A 22 1.39 3.39 -8.61
C ALA A 22 1.05 2.93 -10.03
N ARG A 23 0.97 3.86 -11.00
CA ARG A 23 0.72 3.52 -12.41
C ARG A 23 1.79 2.59 -12.97
N ARG A 24 3.07 2.82 -12.65
CA ARG A 24 4.19 1.93 -13.05
C ARG A 24 4.10 0.54 -12.40
N ALA A 25 3.61 0.45 -11.16
CA ALA A 25 3.42 -0.83 -10.49
C ALA A 25 2.43 -1.74 -11.23
N ARG A 26 1.40 -1.16 -11.89
CA ARG A 26 0.47 -1.91 -12.75
C ARG A 26 1.16 -2.57 -13.93
N THR A 27 2.18 -1.92 -14.50
CA THR A 27 2.97 -2.48 -15.60
C THR A 27 3.85 -3.63 -15.13
N TRP A 28 4.38 -3.58 -13.91
CA TRP A 28 5.22 -4.65 -13.37
C TRP A 28 4.42 -5.86 -12.88
N PHE A 29 3.18 -5.65 -12.39
CA PHE A 29 2.33 -6.67 -11.81
C PHE A 29 0.89 -6.51 -12.36
N PRO A 30 0.57 -7.11 -13.52
CA PRO A 30 -0.74 -6.93 -14.16
C PRO A 30 -1.92 -7.49 -13.35
N ASP A 31 -1.68 -8.47 -12.48
CA ASP A 31 -2.68 -9.06 -11.57
C ASP A 31 -2.91 -8.23 -10.28
N LEU A 32 -2.23 -7.09 -10.14
CA LEU A 32 -2.36 -6.19 -9.00
C LEU A 32 -3.44 -5.15 -9.26
N ASN A 33 -4.46 -5.11 -8.41
CA ASN A 33 -5.41 -4.00 -8.39
C ASN A 33 -4.75 -2.79 -7.73
N ILE A 34 -4.97 -1.60 -8.29
CA ILE A 34 -4.39 -0.37 -7.76
C ILE A 34 -5.51 0.65 -7.53
N GLU A 35 -5.55 1.18 -6.32
CA GLU A 35 -6.49 2.22 -5.89
C GLU A 35 -5.72 3.41 -5.34
N ILE A 36 -6.21 4.61 -5.64
CA ILE A 36 -5.67 5.87 -5.12
C ILE A 36 -6.70 6.37 -4.12
N LEU A 37 -6.30 6.48 -2.85
CA LEU A 37 -7.19 6.91 -1.77
C LEU A 37 -6.78 8.31 -1.34
N ASP A 38 -7.58 9.30 -1.74
CA ASP A 38 -7.39 10.69 -1.32
C ASP A 38 -8.06 10.91 0.04
N LEU A 39 -7.27 11.28 1.05
CA LEU A 39 -7.76 11.55 2.40
C LEU A 39 -8.56 12.85 2.52
N GLU A 40 -8.46 13.73 1.53
CA GLU A 40 -9.20 15.00 1.49
C GLU A 40 -10.44 14.91 0.60
N ALA A 41 -10.72 13.74 0.00
CA ALA A 41 -11.95 13.52 -0.74
C ALA A 41 -13.15 13.37 0.22
N ASP A 42 -14.32 13.82 -0.23
CA ASP A 42 -15.55 13.76 0.55
C ASP A 42 -15.91 12.31 0.92
N GLY A 43 -16.10 12.03 2.21
CA GLY A 43 -16.35 10.67 2.71
C GLY A 43 -15.12 9.75 2.82
N ALA A 44 -13.90 10.26 2.62
CA ALA A 44 -12.69 9.47 2.79
C ALA A 44 -12.45 9.06 4.25
N VAL A 45 -12.24 7.78 4.49
CA VAL A 45 -11.87 7.24 5.81
C VAL A 45 -10.36 7.10 5.87
N LYS A 46 -9.71 7.85 6.76
CA LYS A 46 -8.27 7.71 7.01
C LYS A 46 -7.98 6.36 7.66
N PRO A 47 -7.18 5.48 7.03
CA PRO A 47 -6.81 4.21 7.64
C PRO A 47 -5.91 4.47 8.85
N ASP A 48 -6.16 3.81 9.99
CA ASP A 48 -5.36 3.95 11.23
C ASP A 48 -3.86 3.69 11.01
N ALA A 49 -3.53 2.81 10.06
CA ALA A 49 -2.16 2.46 9.74
C ALA A 49 -1.39 3.58 8.98
N VAL A 50 -2.06 4.66 8.57
CA VAL A 50 -1.47 5.76 7.80
C VAL A 50 -1.11 6.92 8.73
N ALA A 51 0.17 6.99 9.08
CA ALA A 51 0.71 8.10 9.88
C ALA A 51 1.03 9.35 9.03
N ALA A 52 1.42 9.17 7.76
CA ALA A 52 1.82 10.25 6.86
C ALA A 52 1.40 9.97 5.41
N VAL A 53 1.33 11.01 4.58
CA VAL A 53 1.11 10.89 3.13
C VAL A 53 2.36 11.34 2.35
N PRO A 54 2.68 10.73 1.19
CA PRO A 54 2.01 9.56 0.62
C PRO A 54 2.34 8.26 1.38
N THR A 55 1.43 7.29 1.38
CA THR A 55 1.66 5.94 1.95
C THR A 55 1.15 4.86 1.01
N PHE A 56 1.94 3.78 0.87
CA PHE A 56 1.57 2.62 0.06
C PHE A 56 1.12 1.49 0.98
N LEU A 57 -0.10 1.03 0.79
CA LEU A 57 -0.70 -0.11 1.48
C LEU A 57 -0.87 -1.26 0.49
N LEU A 58 -0.56 -2.47 0.91
CA LEU A 58 -0.86 -3.70 0.17
C LEU A 58 -1.83 -4.53 1.01
N ASP A 59 -3.05 -4.70 0.50
CA ASP A 59 -4.17 -5.36 1.16
C ASP A 59 -4.41 -4.78 2.58
N GLY A 60 -4.48 -3.45 2.67
CA GLY A 60 -4.64 -2.72 3.93
C GLY A 60 -3.41 -2.69 4.85
N ARG A 61 -2.29 -3.35 4.51
CA ARG A 61 -1.06 -3.36 5.31
C ARG A 61 -0.02 -2.41 4.75
N VAL A 62 0.65 -1.64 5.61
CA VAL A 62 1.73 -0.73 5.20
C VAL A 62 2.84 -1.50 4.47
N LEU A 63 3.09 -1.10 3.22
CA LEU A 63 4.17 -1.58 2.38
C LEU A 63 5.35 -0.60 2.39
N ALA A 64 5.05 0.70 2.29
CA ALA A 64 6.03 1.78 2.36
C ALA A 64 5.39 3.07 2.88
N LEU A 65 6.13 3.79 3.72
CA LEU A 65 5.80 5.13 4.20
C LEU A 65 6.60 6.15 3.36
N GLY A 66 5.96 7.23 2.94
CA GLY A 66 6.56 8.24 2.07
C GLY A 66 6.60 7.82 0.60
N ASN A 67 7.48 8.48 -0.18
CA ASN A 67 7.66 8.21 -1.60
C ASN A 67 8.90 7.32 -1.84
N PRO A 68 8.76 5.98 -1.88
CA PRO A 68 9.89 5.10 -2.12
C PRO A 68 10.38 5.22 -3.56
N ARG A 69 11.65 4.88 -3.81
CA ARG A 69 12.14 4.73 -5.18
C ARG A 69 11.43 3.57 -5.88
N ALA A 70 11.26 3.69 -7.21
CA ALA A 70 10.60 2.69 -8.05
C ALA A 70 11.11 1.26 -7.85
N GLU A 71 12.43 1.08 -7.85
CA GLU A 71 13.05 -0.22 -7.62
C GLU A 71 12.74 -0.79 -6.24
N ASP A 72 12.66 0.06 -5.22
CA ASP A 72 12.39 -0.38 -3.85
C ASP A 72 10.94 -0.84 -3.71
N LEU A 73 9.98 -0.06 -4.25
CA LEU A 73 8.59 -0.46 -4.31
C LEU A 73 8.43 -1.78 -5.06
N ARG A 74 9.07 -1.93 -6.22
CA ARG A 74 9.03 -3.15 -7.03
C ARG A 74 9.53 -4.37 -6.25
N ARG A 75 10.68 -4.24 -5.55
CA ARG A 75 11.23 -5.33 -4.72
C ARG A 75 10.29 -5.70 -3.57
N ARG A 76 9.70 -4.72 -2.89
CA ARG A 76 8.75 -4.96 -1.79
C ARG A 76 7.48 -5.66 -2.28
N LEU A 77 6.91 -5.22 -3.39
CA LEU A 77 5.76 -5.85 -4.04
C LEU A 77 6.07 -7.28 -4.44
N ALA A 78 7.19 -7.52 -5.14
CA ALA A 78 7.59 -8.87 -5.54
C ALA A 78 7.71 -9.82 -4.35
N ARG A 79 8.37 -9.37 -3.25
CA ARG A 79 8.50 -10.18 -2.02
C ARG A 79 7.15 -10.50 -1.38
N ARG A 80 6.26 -9.51 -1.26
CA ARG A 80 4.94 -9.70 -0.62
C ARG A 80 4.00 -10.55 -1.48
N LEU A 81 3.97 -10.32 -2.79
CA LEU A 81 3.15 -11.11 -3.72
C LEU A 81 3.64 -12.56 -3.78
N ALA A 82 4.97 -12.79 -3.83
CA ALA A 82 5.53 -14.14 -3.77
C ALA A 82 5.21 -14.85 -2.44
N ALA A 83 5.26 -14.13 -1.32
CA ALA A 83 4.89 -14.69 -0.01
C ALA A 83 3.40 -15.07 0.06
N ARG A 84 2.51 -14.30 -0.58
CA ARG A 84 1.07 -14.61 -0.67
C ARG A 84 0.81 -15.88 -1.48
N CYS A 85 1.52 -16.09 -2.59
CA CYS A 85 1.39 -17.30 -3.40
C CYS A 85 1.88 -18.56 -2.65
N ARG A 86 2.85 -18.42 -1.74
CA ARG A 86 3.37 -19.54 -0.93
C ARG A 86 2.59 -19.78 0.37
N GLY A 87 1.78 -18.82 0.81
CA GLY A 87 1.14 -18.82 2.13
C GLY A 87 -0.34 -18.45 2.06
N GLY A 88 -1.11 -19.14 1.22
CA GLY A 88 -2.57 -19.06 1.25
C GLY A 88 -3.10 -19.51 2.62
N GLY A 89 -3.23 -18.57 3.56
CA GLY A 89 -3.77 -18.79 4.89
C GLY A 89 -2.92 -18.16 6.00
N ALA A 90 -3.41 -17.04 6.54
CA ALA A 90 -3.29 -16.60 7.94
C ALA A 90 -3.33 -15.08 7.97
N HIS A 91 -4.56 -14.56 8.05
CA HIS A 91 -4.81 -13.27 8.65
C HIS A 91 -4.41 -13.38 10.13
N ALA A 92 -3.13 -13.14 10.44
CA ALA A 92 -2.71 -12.90 11.82
C ALA A 92 -3.32 -11.56 12.22
N THR A 93 -4.51 -11.61 12.83
CA THR A 93 -4.98 -10.57 13.73
C THR A 93 -3.95 -10.43 14.84
N TYR A 94 -3.41 -9.24 15.00
CA TYR A 94 -2.74 -8.87 16.23
C TYR A 94 -3.77 -8.95 17.36
N ASP A 95 -3.68 -9.98 18.20
CA ASP A 95 -4.42 -10.08 19.47
C ASP A 95 -3.47 -9.62 20.59
N PRO A 96 -3.78 -8.52 21.30
CA PRO A 96 -2.92 -7.97 22.34
C PRO A 96 -2.84 -8.82 23.63
N ARG A 97 -3.39 -10.04 23.68
CA ARG A 97 -3.43 -10.88 24.89
C ARG A 97 -2.35 -11.96 24.98
N ASP A 98 -1.47 -12.11 23.98
CA ASP A 98 -0.40 -13.13 23.97
C ASP A 98 0.86 -12.69 24.77
N ARG A 99 0.63 -12.23 26.01
CA ARG A 99 1.69 -11.89 26.95
C ARG A 99 1.37 -12.55 28.28
N SER A 100 1.76 -13.80 28.45
CA SER A 100 1.82 -14.50 29.74
C SER A 100 2.87 -15.58 29.71
#